data_AF-A0A4Y2ITU9-F1
#
_entry.id   AF-A0A4Y2ITU9-F1
#
_cell.length_a   1.000
_cell.length_b   1.000
_cell.length_c   1.000
_cell.angle_alpha   90.00
_cell.angle_beta   90.00
_cell.angle_gamma   90.00
#
_symmetry.space_group_name_H-M   'P 1'
#
loop_
_entity.id
_entity.type
_entity.pdbx_description
1 polymer ?
#
loop_
_entity_poly.entity_id
_entity_poly.type
_entity_poly.pdbx_seq_one_letter_code
_entity_poly.pdbx_strand_id
1 'polypeptide(L)'
;MEFNKKLSQDSHLQHLLIKALVSVGDKDMRCNIHNMLRRVLSDEVAELYYSLSGKRLKDVIKKPILVTEFSKSIFIACQRVFKDIATEVKVREAVADWLNQAKVRKIRRMQRHEKMHEKNMEKNAELI
;
A
#
# COMPACT_ATOMS: atom_id res chain seq x y z
N MET A 1 11.30 -5.09 -9.21
CA MET A 1 10.65 -3.79 -8.89
C MET A 1 10.91 -2.82 -10.03
N GLU A 2 10.34 -3.15 -11.18
CA GLU A 2 10.53 -2.44 -12.45
C GLU A 2 9.70 -1.14 -12.50
N PHE A 3 8.57 -1.11 -11.78
CA PHE A 3 7.65 0.02 -11.73
C PHE A 3 8.27 1.31 -11.18
N ASN A 4 8.96 1.26 -10.03
CA ASN A 4 9.65 2.43 -9.48
C ASN A 4 10.77 2.94 -10.40
N LYS A 5 11.46 2.03 -11.11
CA LYS A 5 12.46 2.40 -12.09
C LYS A 5 11.82 3.10 -13.30
N LYS A 6 10.72 2.56 -13.82
CA LYS A 6 9.93 3.20 -14.89
C LYS A 6 9.43 4.59 -14.47
N LEU A 7 8.89 4.74 -13.25
CA LEU A 7 8.47 6.03 -12.72
C LEU A 7 9.61 7.06 -12.63
N SER A 8 10.82 6.62 -12.26
CA SER A 8 11.98 7.53 -12.20
C SER A 8 12.46 8.00 -13.58
N GLN A 9 12.16 7.24 -14.64
CA GLN A 9 12.69 7.46 -15.98
C GLN A 9 11.67 8.10 -16.93
N ASP A 10 10.38 8.02 -16.61
CA ASP A 10 9.27 8.50 -17.44
C ASP A 10 8.47 9.57 -16.68
N SER A 11 8.74 10.83 -17.01
CA SER A 11 8.08 12.00 -16.43
C SER A 11 6.61 12.09 -16.80
N HIS A 12 6.22 11.58 -17.99
CA HIS A 12 4.83 11.52 -18.42
C HIS A 12 4.05 10.53 -17.57
N LEU A 13 4.61 9.33 -17.36
CA LEU A 13 4.02 8.32 -16.47
C LEU A 13 3.89 8.83 -15.04
N GLN A 14 4.91 9.53 -14.52
CA GLN A 14 4.85 10.15 -13.20
C GLN A 14 3.73 11.20 -13.12
N HIS A 15 3.58 12.04 -14.14
CA HIS A 15 2.49 13.02 -14.21
C HIS A 15 1.11 12.34 -14.23
N LEU A 16 0.94 11.30 -15.05
CA LEU A 16 -0.30 10.52 -15.11
C LEU A 16 -0.62 9.86 -13.77
N LEU A 17 0.38 9.30 -13.09
CA LEU A 17 0.23 8.72 -11.76
C LEU A 17 -0.26 9.77 -10.76
N ILE A 18 0.39 10.94 -10.69
CA ILE A 18 -0.02 12.00 -9.76
C ILE A 18 -1.45 12.46 -10.08
N LYS A 19 -1.80 12.62 -11.36
CA LYS A 19 -3.16 12.98 -11.78
C LYS A 19 -4.19 11.92 -11.32
N ALA A 20 -3.87 10.64 -11.48
CA ALA A 20 -4.71 9.55 -11.00
C ALA A 20 -4.85 9.55 -9.47
N LEU A 21 -3.77 9.80 -8.73
CA LEU A 21 -3.79 9.88 -7.26
C LEU A 21 -4.64 11.04 -6.76
N VAL A 22 -4.49 12.24 -7.35
CA VAL A 22 -5.31 13.41 -7.01
C VAL A 22 -6.81 13.14 -7.26
N SER A 23 -7.13 12.36 -8.29
CA SER A 23 -8.52 12.04 -8.64
C SER A 23 -9.23 11.10 -7.66
N VAL A 24 -8.49 10.43 -6.77
CA VAL A 24 -9.06 9.52 -5.77
C VAL A 24 -10.01 10.27 -4.84
N GLY A 25 -9.53 11.39 -4.28
CA GLY A 25 -10.31 12.28 -3.42
C GLY A 25 -10.68 11.69 -2.05
N ASP A 26 -10.52 12.48 -1.01
CA ASP A 26 -11.20 12.31 0.27
C ASP A 26 -11.16 13.67 1.01
N LYS A 27 -12.10 13.91 1.91
CA LYS A 27 -12.09 15.12 2.76
C LYS A 27 -11.00 15.03 3.83
N ASP A 28 -10.73 13.82 4.32
CA ASP A 28 -9.68 13.56 5.29
C ASP A 28 -8.38 13.12 4.60
N MET A 29 -7.26 13.75 4.95
CA MET A 29 -5.98 13.50 4.29
C MET A 29 -5.48 12.07 4.51
N ARG A 30 -5.65 11.52 5.71
CA ARG A 30 -5.21 10.17 6.03
C ARG A 30 -6.04 9.15 5.25
N CYS A 31 -7.35 9.34 5.18
CA CYS A 31 -8.23 8.54 4.32
C CYS A 31 -7.85 8.64 2.84
N ASN A 32 -7.53 9.84 2.35
CA ASN A 32 -7.10 10.03 0.96
C ASN A 32 -5.80 9.24 0.66
N ILE A 33 -4.79 9.35 1.52
CA ILE A 33 -3.53 8.59 1.41
C ILE A 33 -3.79 7.09 1.43
N HIS A 34 -4.68 6.62 2.30
CA HIS A 34 -5.03 5.20 2.35
C HIS A 34 -5.69 4.72 1.05
N ASN A 35 -6.56 5.53 0.45
CA ASN A 35 -7.23 5.21 -0.81
C ASN A 35 -6.25 5.26 -1.99
N MET A 36 -5.36 6.26 -2.03
CA MET A 36 -4.23 6.34 -2.97
C MET A 36 -3.37 5.07 -2.92
N LEU A 37 -2.95 4.66 -1.73
CA LEU A 37 -2.13 3.45 -1.55
C LEU A 37 -2.85 2.18 -1.99
N ARG A 38 -4.14 2.03 -1.66
CA ARG A 38 -4.97 0.90 -2.15
C ARG A 38 -5.07 0.86 -3.67
N ARG A 39 -5.04 2.01 -4.34
CA ARG A 39 -5.13 2.10 -5.80
C ARG A 39 -3.86 1.60 -6.50
N VAL A 40 -2.69 1.77 -5.86
CA VAL A 40 -1.39 1.50 -6.50
C VAL A 40 -0.66 0.28 -5.96
N LEU A 41 -1.04 -0.21 -4.78
CA LEU A 41 -0.32 -1.27 -4.08
C LEU A 41 -1.28 -2.26 -3.42
N SER A 42 -1.17 -3.53 -3.80
CA SER A 42 -1.90 -4.61 -3.12
C SER A 42 -1.32 -4.87 -1.74
N ASP A 43 -2.13 -5.40 -0.82
CA ASP A 43 -1.65 -5.72 0.52
C ASP A 43 -0.54 -6.79 0.50
N GLU A 44 -0.60 -7.74 -0.45
CA GLU A 44 0.40 -8.78 -0.66
C GLU A 44 1.76 -8.18 -1.03
N VAL A 45 1.79 -7.27 -2.00
CA VAL A 45 3.03 -6.63 -2.45
C VAL A 45 3.55 -5.68 -1.38
N ALA A 46 2.66 -4.93 -0.73
CA ALA A 46 3.02 -4.06 0.39
C ALA A 46 3.72 -4.82 1.50
N GLU A 47 3.11 -5.92 1.96
CA GLU A 47 3.64 -6.72 3.04
C GLU A 47 4.94 -7.42 2.62
N LEU A 48 5.02 -8.01 1.42
CA LEU A 48 6.18 -8.78 1.00
C LEU A 48 7.42 -7.90 0.75
N TYR A 49 7.25 -6.75 0.11
CA TYR A 49 8.38 -5.98 -0.43
C TYR A 49 8.71 -4.69 0.31
N TYR A 50 7.82 -4.17 1.16
CA TYR A 50 7.99 -2.84 1.74
C TYR A 50 7.88 -2.80 3.26
N SER A 51 8.64 -1.88 3.85
CA SER A 51 8.44 -1.39 5.21
C SER A 51 8.69 0.12 5.22
N LEU A 52 8.40 0.79 6.35
CA LEU A 52 8.52 2.24 6.42
C LEU A 52 9.94 2.73 6.08
N SER A 53 10.95 2.19 6.77
CA SER A 53 12.37 2.57 6.65
C SER A 53 13.28 1.46 6.09
N GLY A 54 12.70 0.37 5.60
CA GLY A 54 13.46 -0.83 5.23
C GLY A 54 13.58 -1.80 6.41
N LYS A 55 13.70 -3.09 6.12
CA LYS A 55 13.91 -4.12 7.13
C LYS A 55 14.63 -5.30 6.51
N ARG A 56 15.68 -5.78 7.18
CA ARG A 56 16.36 -7.03 6.83
C ARG A 56 16.24 -7.98 8.00
N LEU A 57 15.61 -9.12 7.80
CA LEU A 57 15.43 -10.12 8.85
C LEU A 57 15.60 -11.51 8.25
N LYS A 58 16.71 -12.18 8.58
CA LYS A 58 17.18 -13.46 8.02
C LYS A 58 16.96 -13.56 6.49
N ASP A 59 15.81 -14.06 6.06
CA ASP A 59 15.47 -14.35 4.66
C ASP A 59 14.56 -13.30 4.00
N VAL A 60 14.12 -12.28 4.74
CA VAL A 60 13.21 -11.24 4.26
C VAL A 60 13.93 -9.90 4.17
N ILE A 61 14.00 -9.36 2.94
CA ILE A 61 14.49 -8.01 2.66
C ILE A 61 13.30 -7.15 2.20
N LYS A 62 12.88 -6.22 3.05
CA LYS A 62 11.87 -5.21 2.73
C LYS A 62 12.54 -3.88 2.44
N LYS A 63 12.14 -3.22 1.35
CA LYS A 63 12.67 -1.91 0.96
C LYS A 63 11.95 -0.78 1.70
N PRO A 64 12.64 0.32 1.99
CA PRO A 64 12.01 1.55 2.48
C PRO A 64 10.99 2.07 1.47
N ILE A 65 9.74 2.22 1.89
CA ILE A 65 8.68 2.78 1.03
C ILE A 65 8.87 4.28 0.80
N LEU A 66 9.35 5.00 1.81
CA LEU A 66 9.39 6.47 1.79
C LEU A 66 10.33 7.04 0.73
N VAL A 67 11.35 6.27 0.34
CA VAL A 67 12.34 6.69 -0.68
C VAL A 67 11.91 6.33 -2.11
N THR A 68 10.76 5.70 -2.28
CA THR A 68 10.29 5.28 -3.60
C THR A 68 9.68 6.43 -4.39
N GLU A 69 9.80 6.38 -5.71
CA GLU A 69 9.19 7.39 -6.60
C GLU A 69 7.67 7.44 -6.49
N PHE A 70 7.01 6.30 -6.26
CA PHE A 70 5.57 6.33 -6.02
C PHE A 70 5.22 7.01 -4.69
N SER A 71 6.02 6.83 -3.63
CA SER A 71 5.80 7.54 -2.35
C SER A 71 6.00 9.05 -2.50
N LYS A 72 6.99 9.48 -3.28
CA LYS A 72 7.14 10.89 -3.66
C LYS A 72 5.92 11.40 -4.44
N SER A 73 5.39 10.59 -5.36
CA SER A 73 4.18 10.92 -6.13
C SER A 73 2.95 11.07 -5.23
N ILE A 74 2.80 10.24 -4.19
CA ILE A 74 1.76 10.38 -3.16
C ILE A 74 1.92 11.70 -2.40
N PHE A 75 3.14 12.02 -1.98
CA PHE A 75 3.42 13.27 -1.27
C PHE A 75 3.02 14.50 -2.12
N ILE A 76 3.44 14.54 -3.39
CA ILE A 76 3.08 15.60 -4.33
C ILE A 76 1.55 15.66 -4.53
N ALA A 77 0.88 14.51 -4.68
CA ALA A 77 -0.57 14.48 -4.81
C ALA A 77 -1.28 15.04 -3.56
N CYS A 78 -0.78 14.73 -2.36
CA CYS A 78 -1.31 15.26 -1.11
C CYS A 78 -1.11 16.78 -1.02
N GLN A 79 0.06 17.30 -1.39
CA GLN A 79 0.31 18.75 -1.41
C GLN A 79 -0.62 19.47 -2.40
N ARG A 80 -0.95 18.87 -3.53
CA ARG A 80 -1.92 19.46 -4.49
C ARG A 80 -3.33 19.58 -3.92
N VAL A 81 -3.75 18.63 -3.08
CA VAL A 81 -5.11 18.59 -2.53
C VAL A 81 -5.23 19.35 -1.22
N PHE A 82 -4.29 19.13 -0.30
CA PHE A 82 -4.34 19.63 1.08
C PHE A 82 -3.35 20.76 1.38
N LYS A 83 -2.54 21.17 0.39
CA LYS A 83 -1.58 22.27 0.50
C LYS A 83 -0.65 22.07 1.71
N ASP A 84 -0.47 23.11 2.52
CA ASP A 84 0.46 23.13 3.66
C ASP A 84 0.07 22.18 4.79
N ILE A 85 -1.15 21.64 4.78
CA ILE A 85 -1.59 20.62 5.75
C ILE A 85 -0.84 19.29 5.52
N ALA A 86 -0.44 19.01 4.28
CA ALA A 86 0.26 17.78 3.89
C ALA A 86 1.77 17.84 4.20
N THR A 87 2.10 17.91 5.50
CA THR A 87 3.50 17.83 5.94
C THR A 87 4.05 16.42 5.75
N GLU A 88 5.37 16.33 5.55
CA GLU A 88 6.06 15.04 5.39
C GLU A 88 5.80 14.10 6.57
N VAL A 89 5.78 14.63 7.79
CA VAL A 89 5.48 13.88 9.01
C VAL A 89 4.11 13.23 8.94
N LYS A 90 3.05 13.99 8.61
CA LYS A 90 1.69 13.45 8.54
C LYS A 90 1.51 12.44 7.41
N VAL A 91 2.14 12.68 6.25
CA VAL A 91 2.10 11.73 5.13
C VAL A 91 2.79 10.43 5.52
N ARG A 92 3.96 10.53 6.15
CA ARG A 92 4.72 9.37 6.65
C ARG A 92 3.92 8.55 7.67
N GLU A 93 3.25 9.21 8.63
CA GLU A 93 2.40 8.55 9.62
C GLU A 93 1.25 7.78 8.96
N ALA A 94 0.54 8.41 8.02
CA ALA A 94 -0.54 7.77 7.29
C ALA A 94 -0.04 6.58 6.44
N VAL A 95 1.11 6.69 5.79
CA VAL A 95 1.73 5.58 5.05
C VAL A 95 2.12 4.42 5.97
N ALA A 96 2.70 4.72 7.14
CA ALA A 96 3.07 3.72 8.13
C ALA A 96 1.85 2.95 8.65
N ASP A 97 0.79 3.68 8.99
CA ASP A 97 -0.45 3.09 9.46
C ASP A 97 -1.11 2.23 8.38
N TRP A 98 -1.11 2.69 7.13
CA TRP A 98 -1.63 1.90 6.03
C TRP A 98 -0.85 0.59 5.82
N LEU A 99 0.49 0.61 5.90
CA LEU A 99 1.31 -0.60 5.79
C LEU A 99 1.01 -1.61 6.89
N ASN A 100 0.82 -1.13 8.12
CA ASN A 100 0.40 -1.98 9.24
C ASN A 100 -0.98 -2.59 8.97
N GLN A 101 -1.93 -1.79 8.47
CA GLN A 101 -3.25 -2.28 8.10
C GLN A 101 -3.19 -3.29 6.95
N ALA A 102 -2.33 -3.08 5.95
CA ALA A 102 -2.15 -4.02 4.84
C ALA A 102 -1.71 -5.40 5.34
N LYS A 103 -0.74 -5.45 6.26
CA LYS A 103 -0.31 -6.69 6.93
C LYS A 103 -1.49 -7.36 7.65
N VAL A 104 -2.25 -6.62 8.44
CA VAL A 104 -3.41 -7.15 9.18
C VAL A 104 -4.49 -7.66 8.21
N ARG A 105 -4.78 -6.93 7.13
CA ARG A 105 -5.74 -7.34 6.10
C ARG A 105 -5.33 -8.64 5.43
N LYS A 106 -4.05 -8.81 5.07
CA LYS A 106 -3.51 -10.05 4.52
C LYS A 106 -3.72 -11.23 5.47
N ILE A 107 -3.34 -11.09 6.74
CA ILE A 107 -3.53 -12.14 7.76
C ILE A 107 -5.01 -12.53 7.89
N ARG A 108 -5.91 -11.55 7.97
CA ARG A 108 -7.36 -11.80 8.04
C ARG A 108 -7.92 -12.47 6.78
N ARG A 109 -7.34 -12.24 5.60
CA ARG A 109 -7.73 -12.96 4.37
C ARG A 109 -7.29 -14.42 4.44
N MET A 110 -6.03 -14.69 4.83
CA MET A 110 -5.52 -16.05 4.98
C MET A 110 -6.34 -16.88 5.97
N GLN A 111 -6.60 -16.33 7.16
CA GLN A 111 -7.42 -16.99 8.18
C GLN A 111 -8.86 -17.30 7.70
N ARG A 112 -9.43 -16.44 6.84
CA ARG A 112 -10.75 -16.70 6.26
C ARG A 112 -10.71 -17.83 5.23
N HIS A 113 -9.66 -17.88 4.41
CA HIS A 113 -9.47 -18.98 3.45
C HIS A 113 -9.26 -20.32 4.16
N GLU A 114 -8.44 -20.37 5.21
CA GLU A 114 -8.21 -21.57 6.04
C GLU A 114 -9.52 -22.08 6.64
N LYS A 115 -10.28 -21.20 7.30
CA LYS A 115 -11.60 -21.56 7.88
C LYS A 115 -12.61 -22.05 6.85
N MET A 116 -12.61 -21.48 5.64
CA MET A 116 -13.50 -21.97 4.57
C MET A 116 -13.05 -23.33 4.04
N HIS A 117 -11.74 -23.55 3.94
CA HIS A 117 -11.18 -24.83 3.53
C HIS A 117 -11.52 -25.94 4.54
N GLU A 118 -11.34 -25.69 5.84
CA GLU A 118 -11.71 -26.61 6.92
C GLU A 118 -13.20 -27.01 6.84
N LYS A 119 -14.10 -26.03 6.74
CA LYS A 119 -15.54 -26.28 6.60
C LYS A 119 -15.91 -27.09 5.36
N ASN A 120 -15.20 -26.89 4.26
CA ASN A 120 -15.46 -27.66 3.03
C ASN A 120 -14.97 -29.11 3.17
N MET A 121 -13.85 -29.33 3.86
CA MET A 121 -13.35 -30.68 4.16
C MET A 121 -14.29 -31.44 5.10
N GLU A 122 -14.82 -30.78 6.15
CA GLU A 122 -15.82 -31.36 7.06
C GLU A 122 -17.08 -31.79 6.31
N LYS A 123 -17.66 -30.89 5.49
CA LYS A 123 -18.84 -31.20 4.68
C LYS A 123 -18.61 -32.36 3.71
N ASN A 124 -17.42 -32.45 3.11
CA ASN A 124 -17.10 -33.55 2.20
C ASN A 124 -16.92 -34.88 2.93
N ALA A 125 -16.45 -34.86 4.18
CA ALA A 125 -16.34 -36.05 5.01
C ALA A 125 -17.70 -36.56 5.51
N GLU A 126 -18.68 -35.68 5.70
CA GLU A 126 -20.07 -36.04 6.06
C GLU A 126 -20.88 -36.65 4.89
N LEU A 127 -20.38 -36.53 3.66
CA LEU A 127 -21.02 -37.03 2.43
C LEU A 127 -20.51 -38.42 1.99
N ILE A 128 -19.56 -39.01 2.73
CA ILE A 128 -18.99 -40.35 2.50
C ILE A 128 -19.52 -41.30 3.57
#